data_AF-A0A8K0P717-F1
#
_entry.id   AF-A0A8K0P717-F1
#
_cell.length_a   1.000
_cell.length_b   1.000
_cell.length_c   1.000
_cell.angle_alpha   90.00
_cell.angle_beta   90.00
_cell.angle_gamma   90.00
#
_symmetry.space_group_name_H-M   'P 1'
#
loop_
_entity.id
_entity.type
_entity.pdbx_description
1 polymer ?
#
loop_
_entity_poly.entity_id
_entity_poly.type
_entity_poly.pdbx_seq_one_letter_code
_entity_poly.pdbx_strand_id
1 'polypeptide(L)'
;MNTFTAAALLLLLLVVGGSDVPGERKRIGCYYIGVKSERYGTLYPEDIDASICTHLFYLHGAINNETHEISLKPPSPNMKTGGEGFVPRLAKLKAVNPDLKLILNILVTQTDWVGNIE
;
A
#
# COMPACT_ATOMS: atom_id res chain seq x y z
N MET A 1 26.72 40.97 11.59
CA MET A 1 26.35 39.54 11.69
C MET A 1 27.49 38.74 11.07
N ASN A 2 28.29 38.06 11.88
CA ASN A 2 29.51 37.39 11.40
C ASN A 2 29.17 36.05 10.71
N THR A 3 29.98 35.63 9.75
CA THR A 3 29.88 34.32 9.09
C THR A 3 29.81 33.17 10.10
N PHE A 4 30.56 33.28 11.21
CA PHE A 4 30.52 32.35 12.33
C PHE A 4 29.14 32.28 13.03
N THR A 5 28.47 33.43 13.20
CA THR A 5 27.13 33.47 13.81
C THR A 5 26.07 32.85 12.91
N ALA A 6 26.20 33.02 11.58
CA ALA A 6 25.28 32.41 10.62
C ALA A 6 25.46 30.87 10.55
N ALA A 7 26.71 30.39 10.54
CA ALA A 7 27.01 28.96 10.56
C ALA A 7 26.52 28.27 11.84
N ALA A 8 26.71 28.92 13.00
CA ALA A 8 26.20 28.42 14.28
C ALA A 8 24.67 28.36 14.29
N LEU A 9 23.98 29.37 13.75
CA LEU A 9 22.51 29.37 13.64
C LEU A 9 22.01 28.26 12.71
N LEU A 10 22.70 28.03 11.58
CA LEU A 10 22.34 26.98 10.62
C LEU A 10 22.53 25.58 11.23
N LEU A 11 23.62 25.36 11.96
CA LEU A 11 23.88 24.13 12.69
C LEU A 11 22.86 23.90 13.81
N LEU A 12 22.48 24.95 14.54
CA LEU A 12 21.42 24.88 15.56
C LEU A 12 20.08 24.52 14.93
N LEU A 13 19.72 25.07 13.76
CA LEU A 13 18.49 24.71 13.06
C LEU A 13 18.50 23.25 12.57
N LEU A 14 19.65 22.74 12.11
CA LEU A 14 19.79 21.34 11.69
C LEU A 14 19.73 20.37 12.89
N VAL A 15 20.27 20.75 14.05
CA VAL A 15 20.25 19.91 15.26
C VAL A 15 18.87 19.92 15.92
N VAL A 16 18.17 21.06 15.93
CA VAL A 16 16.82 21.18 16.50
C VAL A 16 15.76 20.57 15.58
N GLY A 17 15.98 20.54 14.26
CA GLY A 17 15.07 19.91 13.28
C GLY A 17 15.17 18.38 13.18
N GLY A 18 16.08 17.73 13.90
CA GLY A 18 16.41 16.31 13.73
C GLY A 18 15.99 15.36 14.84
N SER A 19 15.19 15.79 15.82
CA SER A 19 14.78 14.94 16.94
C SER A 19 13.36 14.40 16.76
N ASP A 20 13.19 13.51 15.78
CA ASP A 20 12.13 12.51 15.89
C ASP A 20 12.54 11.57 17.04
N VAL A 21 12.08 11.88 18.26
CA VAL A 21 12.01 10.86 19.32
C VAL A 21 11.23 9.70 18.70
N PRO A 22 11.74 8.45 18.64
CA PRO A 22 10.96 7.31 18.21
C PRO A 22 9.93 6.98 19.30
N GLY A 23 8.97 7.89 19.53
CA GLY A 23 7.71 7.53 20.14
C GLY A 23 7.12 6.44 19.25
N GLU A 24 6.56 5.40 19.86
CA GLU A 24 5.86 4.34 19.14
C GLU A 24 4.87 4.96 18.15
N ARG A 25 5.28 5.12 16.89
CA ARG A 25 4.39 5.60 15.83
C ARG A 25 3.32 4.52 15.70
N LYS A 26 2.09 4.85 16.10
CA LYS A 26 0.94 3.95 16.02
C LYS A 26 0.82 3.42 14.60
N ARG A 27 0.75 2.10 14.46
CA ARG A 27 0.63 1.44 13.16
C ARG A 27 -0.84 1.12 12.91
N ILE A 28 -1.35 1.53 11.75
CA ILE A 28 -2.71 1.22 11.30
C ILE A 28 -2.57 0.38 10.03
N GLY A 29 -3.02 -0.86 10.11
CA GLY A 29 -3.02 -1.81 9.00
C GLY A 29 -4.36 -1.79 8.28
N CYS A 30 -4.36 -1.37 7.02
CA CYS A 30 -5.51 -1.38 6.13
C CYS A 30 -5.39 -2.53 5.14
N TYR A 31 -6.48 -3.26 4.93
CA TYR A 31 -6.53 -4.43 4.06
C TYR A 31 -7.32 -4.07 2.80
N TYR A 32 -6.65 -4.02 1.65
CA TYR A 32 -7.33 -3.86 0.38
C TYR A 32 -7.72 -5.22 -0.18
N ILE A 33 -9.01 -5.53 -0.02
CA ILE A 33 -9.61 -6.75 -0.56
C ILE A 33 -10.31 -6.53 -1.90
N GLY A 34 -10.57 -5.28 -2.32
CA GLY A 34 -11.22 -4.91 -3.58
C GLY A 34 -12.54 -5.65 -3.90
N VAL A 35 -13.67 -4.94 -3.86
CA VAL A 35 -14.99 -5.55 -4.09
C VAL A 35 -15.61 -4.97 -5.35
N LYS A 36 -16.27 -5.82 -6.14
CA LYS A 36 -17.23 -5.41 -7.17
C LYS A 36 -18.58 -6.01 -6.85
N SER A 37 -19.57 -5.16 -6.59
CA SER A 37 -20.93 -5.56 -6.29
C SER A 37 -21.92 -4.68 -7.05
N GLU A 38 -22.92 -5.30 -7.68
CA GLU A 38 -24.03 -4.53 -8.27
C GLU A 38 -24.83 -3.78 -7.21
N ARG A 39 -24.84 -4.28 -5.97
CA ARG A 39 -25.60 -3.70 -4.86
C ARG A 39 -24.85 -2.58 -4.13
N TYR A 40 -23.53 -2.70 -3.99
CA TYR A 40 -22.71 -1.79 -3.17
C TYR A 40 -21.69 -0.98 -3.98
N GLY A 41 -21.67 -1.13 -5.30
CA GLY A 41 -20.70 -0.50 -6.16
C GLY A 41 -19.37 -1.26 -6.24
N THR A 42 -18.37 -0.60 -6.83
CA THR A 42 -17.03 -1.15 -7.02
C THR A 42 -16.03 -0.33 -6.22
N LEU A 43 -15.19 -0.99 -5.43
CA LEU A 43 -14.12 -0.38 -4.64
C LEU A 43 -12.78 -0.54 -5.35
N TYR A 44 -12.32 0.55 -5.95
CA TYR A 44 -11.02 0.65 -6.59
C TYR A 44 -9.93 1.16 -5.63
N PRO A 45 -8.63 1.00 -5.98
CA PRO A 45 -7.54 1.52 -5.16
C PRO A 45 -7.65 3.01 -4.82
N GLU A 46 -8.15 3.82 -5.76
CA GLU A 46 -8.25 5.28 -5.63
C GLU A 46 -9.35 5.70 -4.63
N ASP A 47 -10.27 4.79 -4.30
CA ASP A 47 -11.32 5.04 -3.31
C ASP A 47 -10.81 4.91 -1.86
N ILE A 48 -9.57 4.47 -1.65
CA ILE A 48 -8.96 4.30 -0.33
C ILE A 48 -8.45 5.65 0.17
N ASP A 49 -8.95 6.09 1.33
CA ASP A 49 -8.30 7.17 2.08
C ASP A 49 -6.98 6.66 2.68
N ALA A 50 -5.87 7.02 2.04
CA ALA A 50 -4.54 6.60 2.46
C ALA A 50 -4.00 7.36 3.68
N SER A 51 -4.64 8.47 4.07
CA SER A 51 -4.20 9.30 5.20
C SER A 51 -4.40 8.60 6.56
N ILE A 52 -5.34 7.65 6.63
CA ILE A 52 -5.66 6.91 7.85
C ILE A 52 -4.84 5.62 8.02
N CYS A 53 -4.10 5.18 6.99
CA CYS A 53 -3.35 3.92 6.97
C CYS A 53 -1.86 4.18 7.10
N THR A 54 -1.12 3.33 7.83
CA THR A 54 0.35 3.34 7.78
C THR A 54 0.91 2.14 7.01
N HIS A 55 0.16 1.04 6.98
CA HIS A 55 0.47 -0.16 6.21
C HIS A 55 -0.77 -0.53 5.40
N LEU A 56 -0.60 -0.71 4.10
CA LEU A 56 -1.64 -1.15 3.17
C LEU A 56 -1.28 -2.54 2.67
N PHE A 57 -2.11 -3.52 3.00
CA PHE A 57 -1.95 -4.91 2.60
C PHE A 57 -2.78 -5.19 1.36
N TYR A 58 -2.15 -5.70 0.30
CA TYR A 58 -2.83 -6.18 -0.91
C TYR A 58 -3.06 -7.69 -0.78
N LEU A 59 -4.32 -8.13 -0.68
CA LEU A 59 -4.71 -9.51 -0.32
C LEU A 59 -4.93 -10.42 -1.53
N HIS A 60 -4.22 -10.17 -2.62
CA HIS A 60 -4.41 -10.95 -3.85
C HIS A 60 -3.08 -11.44 -4.42
N GLY A 61 -2.14 -11.80 -3.54
CA GLY A 61 -0.99 -12.62 -3.91
C GLY A 61 -1.34 -14.10 -3.83
N ALA A 62 -1.00 -14.86 -4.87
CA ALA A 62 -1.18 -16.32 -4.92
C ALA A 62 0.15 -17.00 -5.27
N ILE A 63 0.42 -18.16 -4.66
CA ILE A 63 1.54 -19.03 -5.01
C ILE A 63 1.03 -20.16 -5.92
N ASN A 64 1.72 -20.42 -7.01
CA ASN A 64 1.52 -21.63 -7.81
C ASN A 64 2.20 -22.81 -7.08
N ASN A 65 1.44 -23.88 -6.78
CA ASN A 65 1.97 -25.02 -6.01
C ASN A 65 2.97 -25.89 -6.80
N GLU A 66 2.94 -25.85 -8.13
CA GLU A 66 3.83 -26.63 -8.98
C GLU A 66 5.12 -25.86 -9.29
N THR A 67 4.99 -24.59 -9.67
CA THR A 67 6.13 -23.75 -10.06
C THR A 67 6.75 -22.98 -8.89
N HIS A 68 6.04 -22.90 -7.75
CA HIS A 68 6.36 -22.05 -6.60
C HIS A 68 6.44 -20.54 -6.93
N GLU A 69 5.88 -20.12 -8.06
CA GLU A 69 5.87 -18.72 -8.48
C GLU A 69 4.75 -17.94 -7.78
N ILE A 70 5.06 -16.68 -7.44
CA ILE A 70 4.08 -15.74 -6.89
C ILE A 70 3.46 -14.95 -8.03
N SER A 71 2.14 -14.89 -8.08
CA SER A 71 1.36 -14.09 -9.02
C SER A 71 0.39 -13.16 -8.31
N LEU A 72 0.07 -12.04 -8.95
CA LEU A 72 -0.97 -11.13 -8.49
C LEU A 72 -2.30 -11.50 -9.17
N LYS A 73 -3.36 -11.63 -8.37
CA LYS A 73 -4.72 -11.90 -8.85
C LYS A 73 -5.58 -10.64 -8.77
N PRO A 74 -6.61 -10.52 -9.61
CA PRO A 74 -7.59 -9.45 -9.49
C PRO A 74 -8.47 -9.67 -8.24
N PRO A 75 -8.93 -8.60 -7.58
CA PRO A 75 -9.74 -8.71 -6.37
C PRO A 75 -11.09 -9.40 -6.52
N SER A 76 -11.69 -9.29 -7.71
CA SER A 76 -12.95 -9.97 -8.04
C SER A 76 -12.99 -10.37 -9.52
N PRO A 77 -13.79 -11.40 -9.88
CA PRO A 77 -14.01 -11.77 -11.26
C PRO A 77 -14.52 -10.55 -12.06
N ASN A 78 -13.98 -10.36 -13.27
CA ASN A 78 -14.38 -9.27 -14.17
C ASN A 78 -14.13 -7.85 -13.64
N MET A 79 -13.28 -7.68 -12.62
CA MET A 79 -12.80 -6.37 -12.20
C MET A 79 -11.68 -5.92 -13.12
N LYS A 80 -11.89 -4.81 -13.82
CA LYS A 80 -10.90 -4.27 -14.77
C LYS A 80 -9.73 -3.65 -13.99
N THR A 81 -8.52 -4.12 -14.30
CA THR A 81 -7.27 -3.62 -13.74
C THR A 81 -6.92 -2.20 -14.22
N GLY A 82 -7.43 -1.79 -15.39
CA GLY A 82 -7.13 -0.48 -15.98
C GLY A 82 -5.79 -0.42 -16.71
N GLY A 83 -5.33 -1.54 -17.28
CA GLY A 83 -4.07 -1.63 -18.05
C GLY A 83 -2.81 -1.74 -17.19
N GLU A 84 -2.70 -0.95 -16.13
CA GLU A 84 -1.51 -0.93 -15.24
C GLU A 84 -1.58 -1.91 -14.06
N GLY A 85 -2.76 -2.46 -13.72
CA GLY A 85 -2.89 -3.37 -12.57
C GLY A 85 -3.22 -2.66 -11.26
N PHE A 86 -3.59 -3.44 -10.23
CA PHE A 86 -3.99 -2.89 -8.93
C PHE A 86 -2.80 -2.44 -8.07
N VAL A 87 -1.66 -3.14 -8.12
CA VAL A 87 -0.49 -2.79 -7.30
C VAL A 87 0.09 -1.42 -7.66
N PRO A 88 0.30 -1.06 -8.95
CA PRO A 88 0.75 0.29 -9.29
C PRO A 88 -0.25 1.39 -8.88
N ARG A 89 -1.55 1.11 -8.97
CA ARG A 89 -2.61 2.03 -8.52
C ARG A 89 -2.57 2.25 -7.00
N LEU A 90 -2.41 1.18 -6.21
CA LEU A 90 -2.21 1.28 -4.76
C LEU A 90 -0.92 2.02 -4.41
N ALA A 91 0.15 1.87 -5.20
CA ALA A 91 1.40 2.60 -4.98
C ALA A 91 1.25 4.12 -5.17
N LYS A 92 0.33 4.57 -6.04
CA LYS A 92 0.03 6.01 -6.24
C LYS A 92 -0.58 6.65 -4.99
N LEU A 93 -1.17 5.88 -4.08
CA LEU A 93 -1.68 6.39 -2.80
C LEU A 93 -0.59 6.98 -1.90
N LYS A 94 0.69 6.67 -2.17
CA LYS A 94 1.82 7.34 -1.52
C LYS A 94 1.90 8.84 -1.80
N ALA A 95 1.23 9.33 -2.85
CA ALA A 95 1.09 10.77 -3.08
C ALA A 95 0.26 11.46 -1.99
N VAL A 96 -0.69 10.74 -1.38
CA VAL A 96 -1.50 11.23 -0.26
C VAL A 96 -0.78 11.00 1.07
N ASN A 97 -0.13 9.84 1.22
CA ASN A 97 0.64 9.49 2.41
C ASN A 97 2.03 8.93 2.04
N PRO A 98 3.07 9.77 2.02
CA PRO A 98 4.43 9.38 1.61
C PRO A 98 5.06 8.25 2.47
N ASP A 99 4.64 8.13 3.73
CA ASP A 99 5.13 7.11 4.66
C ASP A 99 4.37 5.76 4.54
N LEU A 100 3.36 5.69 3.67
CA LEU A 100 2.53 4.49 3.51
C LEU A 100 3.36 3.30 3.01
N LYS A 101 3.33 2.20 3.75
CA LYS A 101 3.96 0.95 3.35
C LYS A 101 2.97 0.05 2.61
N LEU A 102 3.24 -0.23 1.35
CA LEU A 102 2.48 -1.20 0.56
C LEU A 102 3.10 -2.60 0.72
N ILE A 103 2.30 -3.56 1.15
CA ILE A 103 2.72 -4.93 1.45
C ILE A 103 1.87 -5.89 0.63
N LEU A 104 2.51 -6.80 -0.10
CA LEU A 104 1.85 -7.93 -0.71
C LEU A 104 1.55 -8.98 0.37
N ASN A 105 0.29 -9.37 0.49
CA ASN A 105 -0.12 -10.50 1.32
C ASN A 105 -0.42 -11.69 0.40
N ILE A 106 0.23 -12.82 0.69
CA ILE A 106 0.02 -14.07 -0.03
C ILE A 106 -1.01 -14.89 0.73
N LEU A 107 -2.16 -15.11 0.12
CA LEU A 107 -3.17 -15.99 0.69
C LEU A 107 -2.99 -17.39 0.10
N VAL A 108 -2.65 -18.34 0.97
CA VAL A 108 -2.43 -19.76 0.62
C VAL A 108 -3.76 -20.44 0.24
N THR A 109 -4.91 -19.85 0.59
CA THR A 109 -6.25 -20.36 0.27
C THR A 109 -6.96 -19.46 -0.74
N GLN A 110 -6.49 -19.44 -1.98
CA GLN A 110 -7.37 -19.18 -3.12
C GLN A 110 -7.39 -20.41 -4.02
N THR A 111 -7.64 -21.56 -3.42
CA THR A 111 -7.65 -22.85 -4.10
C THR A 111 -8.92 -23.11 -4.94
N ASP A 112 -9.95 -22.24 -4.96
CA ASP A 112 -11.28 -22.71 -5.37
C ASP A 112 -12.18 -21.72 -6.15
N TRP A 113 -11.68 -20.60 -6.67
CA TRP A 113 -12.43 -19.84 -7.72
C TRP A 113 -11.95 -20.16 -9.14
N VAL A 114 -10.96 -21.06 -9.28
CA VAL A 114 -10.64 -21.75 -10.54
C VAL A 114 -11.31 -23.13 -10.49
N GLY A 115 -12.61 -23.16 -10.20
CA GLY A 115 -13.42 -24.29 -10.64
C GLY A 115 -13.56 -24.17 -12.15
N ASN A 116 -12.96 -25.11 -12.89
CA ASN A 116 -13.25 -25.44 -14.28
C ASN A 116 -13.62 -24.25 -15.19
N ILE A 117 -12.60 -23.69 -15.84
CA ILE A 117 -12.79 -23.24 -17.22
C ILE A 117 -12.02 -24.25 -18.06
N GLU A 118 -12.79 -25.10 -18.75
CA GLU A 118 -12.31 -25.88 -19.89
C GLU A 118 -11.58 -24.98 -20.90
#